data_AF-A0A419DX39-F1
#
_entry.id   AF-A0A419DX39-F1
#
_cell.length_a   1.000
_cell.length_b   1.000
_cell.length_c   1.000
_cell.angle_alpha   90.00
_cell.angle_beta   90.00
_cell.angle_gamma   90.00
#
_symmetry.space_group_name_H-M   'P 1'
#
loop_
_entity.id
_entity.type
_entity.pdbx_description
1 polymer ?
#
loop_
_entity_poly.entity_id
_entity_poly.type
_entity_poly.pdbx_seq_one_letter_code
_entity_poly.pdbx_strand_id
1 'polypeptide(L)'
;MDKKDIRNLKKRYLIWFYKMAKEALDKVERKFTQLEVDGIVLRELKMLDKGRMVQTKIAEFEKYIDNKKKDGIGLKYNGKELRDEYLYLVLRLKAVEKTIVIELGKKALSEIKSLYEDEMTERIIKSTEH
;
A
#
# COMPACT_ATOMS: atom_id res chain seq x y z
N MET A 1 23.83 15.49 -25.71
CA MET A 1 23.09 14.40 -25.03
C MET A 1 22.34 13.62 -26.10
N ASP A 2 22.58 12.33 -26.24
CA ASP A 2 21.98 11.57 -27.33
C ASP A 2 20.53 11.15 -27.00
N LYS A 3 19.83 10.55 -27.97
CA LYS A 3 18.44 10.09 -27.79
C LYS A 3 18.31 9.00 -26.72
N LYS A 4 19.36 8.20 -26.52
CA LYS A 4 19.41 7.12 -25.53
C LYS A 4 19.55 7.69 -24.11
N ASP A 5 20.36 8.72 -23.94
CA ASP A 5 20.54 9.46 -22.70
C ASP A 5 19.23 10.11 -22.23
N ILE A 6 18.52 10.79 -23.14
CA ILE A 6 17.20 11.40 -22.85
C ILE A 6 16.21 10.32 -22.40
N ARG A 7 16.15 9.19 -23.12
CA ARG A 7 15.25 8.08 -22.78
C ARG A 7 15.59 7.48 -21.42
N ASN A 8 16.87 7.32 -21.11
CA ASN A 8 17.33 6.81 -19.82
C ASN A 8 17.02 7.78 -18.67
N LEU A 9 17.12 9.10 -18.91
CA LEU A 9 16.75 10.11 -17.94
C LEU A 9 15.24 10.09 -17.66
N LYS A 10 14.41 10.05 -18.71
CA LYS A 10 12.96 9.86 -18.59
C LYS A 10 12.61 8.59 -17.83
N LYS A 11 13.28 7.47 -18.14
CA LYS A 11 13.07 6.20 -17.44
C LYS A 11 13.31 6.33 -15.93
N ARG A 12 14.46 6.87 -15.52
CA ARG A 12 14.79 7.06 -14.10
C ARG A 12 13.80 7.98 -13.39
N TYR A 13 13.42 9.08 -14.04
CA TYR A 13 12.45 10.01 -13.49
C TYR A 13 11.07 9.37 -13.30
N LEU A 14 10.60 8.62 -14.30
CA LEU A 14 9.31 7.93 -14.24
C LEU A 14 9.28 6.80 -13.20
N ILE A 15 10.40 6.08 -13.01
CA ILE A 15 10.54 5.09 -11.93
C ILE A 15 10.38 5.78 -10.57
N TRP A 16 11.14 6.86 -10.35
CA TRP A 16 11.05 7.63 -9.10
C TRP A 16 9.62 8.16 -8.89
N PHE A 17 8.99 8.69 -9.93
CA PHE A 17 7.66 9.27 -9.81
C PHE A 17 6.57 8.22 -9.54
N TYR A 18 6.68 7.04 -10.16
CA TYR A 18 5.82 5.90 -9.85
C TYR A 18 5.98 5.50 -8.39
N LYS A 19 7.22 5.32 -7.92
CA LYS A 19 7.51 4.97 -6.53
C LYS A 19 6.86 5.95 -5.56
N MET A 20 7.08 7.26 -5.74
CA MET A 20 6.50 8.27 -4.86
C MET A 20 4.96 8.28 -4.87
N ALA A 21 4.34 8.11 -6.04
CA ALA A 21 2.88 8.06 -6.14
C ALA A 21 2.30 6.79 -5.50
N LYS A 22 2.97 5.65 -5.71
CA LYS A 22 2.56 4.35 -5.18
C LYS A 22 2.75 4.26 -3.66
N GLU A 23 3.89 4.69 -3.11
CA GLU A 23 4.11 4.73 -1.65
C GLU A 23 3.07 5.62 -0.93
N ALA A 24 2.72 6.77 -1.54
CA ALA A 24 1.71 7.66 -0.98
C ALA A 24 0.32 7.00 -0.93
N LEU A 25 -0.08 6.31 -2.00
CA LEU A 25 -1.34 5.55 -2.04
C LEU A 25 -1.30 4.36 -1.08
N ASP A 26 -0.20 3.60 -1.07
CA ASP A 26 -0.02 2.43 -0.21
C ASP A 26 -0.05 2.79 1.27
N LYS A 27 0.40 3.99 1.65
CA LYS A 27 0.26 4.47 3.04
C LYS A 27 -1.20 4.51 3.50
N VAL A 28 -2.12 4.85 2.60
CA VAL A 28 -3.56 4.85 2.89
C VAL A 28 -4.11 3.44 2.80
N GLU A 29 -3.88 2.73 1.69
CA GLU A 29 -4.42 1.39 1.43
C GLU A 29 -3.94 0.36 2.47
N ARG A 30 -2.68 0.43 2.91
CA ARG A 30 -2.09 -0.48 3.89
C ARG A 30 -2.93 -0.56 5.17
N LYS A 31 -3.50 0.55 5.64
CA LYS A 31 -4.33 0.52 6.86
C LYS A 31 -5.59 -0.31 6.66
N PHE A 32 -6.18 -0.28 5.47
CA PHE A 32 -7.37 -1.08 5.14
C PHE A 32 -7.01 -2.55 4.94
N THR A 33 -5.94 -2.83 4.18
CA THR A 33 -5.45 -4.21 4.01
C THR A 33 -5.05 -4.83 5.35
N GLN A 34 -4.41 -4.06 6.24
CA GLN A 34 -4.10 -4.53 7.59
C GLN A 34 -5.35 -4.88 8.38
N LEU A 35 -6.42 -4.07 8.33
CA LEU A 35 -7.67 -4.38 9.03
C LEU A 35 -8.32 -5.68 8.53
N GLU A 36 -8.25 -5.92 7.22
CA GLU A 36 -8.75 -7.16 6.63
C GLU A 36 -7.96 -8.38 7.11
N VAL A 37 -6.62 -8.29 7.05
CA VAL A 37 -5.71 -9.36 7.53
C VAL A 37 -5.87 -9.57 9.04
N ASP A 38 -5.87 -8.50 9.84
CA ASP A 38 -6.04 -8.55 11.30
C ASP A 38 -7.38 -9.23 11.66
N GLY A 39 -8.45 -8.98 10.89
CA GLY A 39 -9.74 -9.64 11.06
C GLY A 39 -9.72 -11.14 10.74
N ILE A 40 -8.95 -11.56 9.73
CA ILE A 40 -8.70 -12.99 9.47
C ILE A 40 -7.97 -13.61 10.65
N VAL A 41 -6.88 -13.00 11.11
CA VAL A 41 -6.08 -13.49 12.25
C VAL A 41 -6.93 -13.57 13.53
N LEU A 42 -7.76 -12.57 13.83
CA LEU A 42 -8.65 -12.59 14.99
C LEU A 42 -9.63 -13.77 14.96
N ARG A 43 -10.18 -14.09 13.79
CA ARG A 43 -11.08 -15.25 13.62
C ARG A 43 -10.35 -16.56 13.90
N GLU A 44 -9.16 -16.73 13.34
CA GLU A 44 -8.33 -17.92 13.58
C GLU A 44 -7.96 -18.05 15.06
N LEU A 45 -7.55 -16.95 15.72
CA LEU A 45 -7.26 -16.95 17.16
C LEU A 45 -8.46 -17.40 18.00
N LYS A 46 -9.66 -16.89 17.70
CA LYS A 46 -10.91 -17.30 18.39
C LYS A 46 -11.23 -18.78 18.18
N MET A 47 -10.94 -19.33 16.99
CA MET A 47 -11.15 -20.74 16.68
C MET A 47 -10.15 -21.67 17.37
N LEU A 48 -8.89 -21.22 17.52
CA LEU A 48 -7.82 -21.97 18.17
C LEU A 48 -7.94 -21.95 19.70
N ASP A 49 -8.43 -20.87 20.31
CA ASP A 49 -8.59 -20.74 21.77
C ASP A 49 -9.84 -21.46 22.32
N LYS A 50 -10.01 -22.74 21.99
CA LYS A 50 -11.14 -23.57 22.45
C LYS A 50 -11.24 -23.66 23.98
N GLY A 51 -10.09 -23.61 24.66
CA GLY A 51 -9.99 -23.62 26.12
C GLY A 51 -10.23 -22.27 26.78
N ARG A 52 -10.44 -21.19 25.99
CA ARG A 52 -10.66 -19.83 26.47
C ARG A 52 -9.53 -19.32 27.39
N MET A 53 -8.30 -19.76 27.16
CA MET A 53 -7.15 -19.46 28.00
C MET A 53 -6.57 -18.07 27.72
N VAL A 54 -6.76 -17.54 26.50
CA VAL A 54 -6.18 -16.26 26.07
C VAL A 54 -7.24 -15.22 25.70
N GLN A 55 -8.47 -15.37 26.21
CA GLN A 55 -9.60 -14.48 25.89
C GLN A 55 -9.31 -13.01 26.16
N THR A 56 -8.60 -12.68 27.25
CA THR A 56 -8.22 -11.30 27.55
C THR A 56 -7.32 -10.71 26.44
N LYS A 57 -6.38 -11.49 25.91
CA LYS A 57 -5.50 -11.07 24.81
C LYS A 57 -6.24 -10.97 23.48
N ILE A 58 -7.20 -11.86 23.23
CA ILE A 58 -8.09 -11.77 22.08
C ILE A 58 -8.94 -10.50 22.15
N ALA A 59 -9.48 -10.15 23.32
CA ALA A 59 -10.27 -8.93 23.52
C ALA A 59 -9.43 -7.66 23.37
N GLU A 60 -8.19 -7.65 23.88
CA GLU A 60 -7.23 -6.57 23.65
C GLU A 60 -6.96 -6.36 22.16
N PHE A 61 -6.76 -7.46 21.41
CA PHE A 61 -6.51 -7.41 19.96
C PHE A 61 -7.75 -6.95 19.18
N GLU A 62 -8.94 -7.39 19.56
CA GLU A 62 -10.20 -6.92 18.99
C GLU A 62 -10.39 -5.41 19.19
N LYS A 63 -10.10 -4.90 20.39
CA LYS A 63 -10.12 -3.46 20.68
C LYS A 63 -9.09 -2.68 19.86
N TYR A 64 -7.90 -3.24 19.64
CA TYR A 64 -6.88 -2.66 18.76
C TYR A 64 -7.39 -2.52 17.32
N ILE A 65 -8.02 -3.57 16.77
CA ILE A 65 -8.61 -3.55 15.42
C ILE A 65 -9.71 -2.49 15.32
N ASP A 66 -10.60 -2.39 16.31
CA ASP A 66 -11.67 -1.40 16.34
C ASP A 66 -11.15 0.04 16.34
N ASN A 67 -10.11 0.32 17.12
CA ASN A 67 -9.46 1.63 17.14
C ASN A 67 -8.80 1.93 15.78
N LYS A 68 -8.04 0.98 15.22
CA LYS A 68 -7.43 1.12 13.89
C LYS A 68 -8.49 1.38 12.81
N LYS A 69 -9.66 0.74 12.91
CA LYS A 69 -10.78 0.92 11.97
C LYS A 69 -11.31 2.35 11.97
N LYS A 70 -11.51 2.92 13.17
CA LYS A 70 -11.95 4.32 13.31
C LYS A 70 -10.94 5.29 12.69
N ASP A 71 -9.65 5.07 12.95
CA ASP A 71 -8.57 5.92 12.41
C ASP A 71 -8.40 5.76 10.89
N GLY A 72 -8.65 4.57 10.36
CA GLY A 72 -8.52 4.25 8.94
C GLY A 72 -9.59 4.92 8.08
N ILE A 73 -10.86 4.89 8.50
CA ILE A 73 -12.00 5.42 7.74
C ILE A 73 -11.77 6.88 7.35
N GLY A 74 -11.31 7.71 8.29
CA GLY A 74 -11.07 9.14 8.08
C GLY A 74 -9.98 9.45 7.04
N LEU A 75 -9.18 8.48 6.59
CA LEU A 75 -8.15 8.70 5.57
C LEU A 75 -8.64 8.46 4.14
N LYS A 76 -9.74 7.72 3.96
CA LYS A 76 -10.28 7.36 2.65
C LYS A 76 -11.65 7.98 2.40
N TYR A 77 -12.44 8.13 3.45
CA TYR A 77 -13.81 8.61 3.37
C TYR A 77 -14.04 9.86 4.21
N ASN A 78 -14.86 10.77 3.67
CA ASN A 78 -15.53 11.82 4.39
C ASN A 78 -17.03 11.49 4.42
N GLY A 79 -17.49 10.86 5.50
CA GLY A 79 -18.82 10.27 5.55
C GLY A 79 -18.96 9.10 4.58
N LYS A 80 -19.85 9.22 3.59
CA LYS A 80 -20.04 8.21 2.53
C LYS A 80 -19.23 8.47 1.27
N GLU A 81 -18.61 9.64 1.17
CA GLU A 81 -17.88 10.08 -0.03
C GLU A 81 -16.38 9.81 0.12
N LEU A 82 -15.69 9.61 -1.00
CA LEU A 82 -14.23 9.54 -0.99
C LEU A 82 -13.65 10.91 -0.69
N ARG A 83 -12.59 10.94 0.11
CA ARG A 83 -11.79 12.15 0.27
C ARG A 83 -11.14 12.54 -1.07
N ASP A 84 -11.15 13.83 -1.36
CA ASP A 84 -10.52 14.40 -2.54
C ASP A 84 -9.01 14.13 -2.55
N GLU A 85 -8.35 14.14 -1.40
CA GLU A 85 -6.93 13.82 -1.32
C GLU A 85 -6.65 12.36 -1.69
N TYR A 86 -7.49 11.43 -1.25
CA TYR A 86 -7.39 10.02 -1.64
C TYR A 86 -7.64 9.85 -3.14
N LEU A 87 -8.71 10.48 -3.66
CA LEU A 87 -9.03 10.42 -5.09
C LEU A 87 -7.87 10.99 -5.93
N TYR A 88 -7.26 12.09 -5.50
CA TYR A 88 -6.08 12.65 -6.15
C TYR A 88 -4.91 11.67 -6.19
N LEU A 89 -4.62 10.94 -5.10
CA LEU A 89 -3.57 9.91 -5.08
C LEU A 89 -3.83 8.82 -6.12
N VAL A 90 -5.08 8.33 -6.21
CA VAL A 90 -5.48 7.32 -7.21
C VAL A 90 -5.31 7.87 -8.63
N LEU A 91 -5.82 9.07 -8.90
CA LEU A 91 -5.74 9.70 -10.22
C LEU A 91 -4.29 10.00 -10.62
N ARG A 92 -3.48 10.47 -9.67
CA ARG A 92 -2.05 10.74 -9.87
C ARG A 92 -1.31 9.45 -10.25
N LEU A 93 -1.49 8.36 -9.51
CA LEU A 93 -0.86 7.08 -9.86
C LEU A 93 -1.26 6.63 -11.26
N LYS A 94 -2.56 6.68 -11.60
CA LYS A 94 -3.06 6.32 -12.94
C LYS A 94 -2.42 7.19 -14.05
N ALA A 95 -2.27 8.49 -13.81
CA ALA A 95 -1.64 9.39 -14.77
C ALA A 95 -0.15 9.03 -14.98
N VAL A 96 0.57 8.69 -13.91
CA VAL A 96 1.96 8.24 -13.99
C VAL A 96 2.08 6.92 -14.76
N GLU A 97 1.24 5.93 -14.45
CA GLU A 97 1.22 4.65 -15.17
C GLU A 97 0.95 4.84 -16.67
N LYS A 98 -0.02 5.69 -17.02
CA LYS A 98 -0.31 6.03 -18.42
C LYS A 98 0.89 6.67 -19.10
N THR A 99 1.60 7.57 -18.40
CA THR A 99 2.78 8.25 -18.93
C THR A 99 3.94 7.27 -19.17
N ILE A 100 4.14 6.32 -18.25
CA ILE A 100 5.12 5.23 -18.42
C ILE A 100 4.80 4.40 -19.67
N VAL A 101 3.53 4.06 -19.89
CA VAL A 101 3.13 3.29 -21.06
C VAL A 101 3.42 4.05 -22.36
N ILE A 102 3.16 5.36 -22.39
CA ILE A 102 3.42 6.21 -23.56
C ILE A 102 4.93 6.31 -23.85
N GLU A 103 5.75 6.54 -22.83
CA GLU A 103 7.18 6.83 -22.99
C GLU A 103 8.06 5.57 -23.08
N LEU A 104 7.68 4.50 -22.39
CA LEU A 104 8.51 3.31 -22.17
C LEU A 104 7.83 2.00 -22.58
N GLY A 105 6.51 1.99 -22.72
CA GLY A 105 5.71 0.82 -23.10
C GLY A 105 5.16 0.02 -21.91
N LYS A 106 4.17 -0.85 -22.19
CA LYS A 106 3.49 -1.68 -21.18
C LYS A 106 4.42 -2.63 -20.44
N LYS A 107 5.41 -3.22 -21.14
CA LYS A 107 6.39 -4.11 -20.53
C LYS A 107 7.21 -3.39 -19.46
N ALA A 108 7.66 -2.17 -19.76
CA ALA A 108 8.39 -1.35 -18.79
C ALA A 108 7.53 -1.02 -17.57
N LEU A 109 6.23 -0.73 -17.74
CA LEU A 109 5.33 -0.55 -16.59
C LEU A 109 5.29 -1.81 -15.71
N SER A 110 5.14 -2.99 -16.31
CA SER A 110 5.12 -4.26 -15.55
C SER A 110 6.42 -4.50 -14.78
N GLU A 111 7.57 -4.23 -15.39
CA GLU A 111 8.88 -4.34 -14.75
C GLU A 111 8.99 -3.37 -13.56
N ILE A 112 8.57 -2.12 -13.73
CA ILE A 112 8.59 -1.10 -12.67
C ILE A 112 7.70 -1.52 -11.49
N LYS A 113 6.52 -2.08 -11.76
CA LYS A 113 5.62 -2.61 -10.72
C LYS A 113 6.28 -3.74 -9.93
N SER A 114 6.88 -4.71 -10.61
CA SER A 114 7.60 -5.81 -9.95
C SER A 114 8.73 -5.31 -9.07
N LEU A 115 9.59 -4.44 -9.63
CA LEU A 115 10.72 -3.87 -8.89
C LEU A 115 10.29 -3.10 -7.64
N TYR A 116 9.15 -2.41 -7.72
CA TYR A 116 8.58 -1.72 -6.57
C TYR A 116 8.15 -2.70 -5.48
N GLU A 117 7.42 -3.77 -5.82
CA GLU A 117 6.98 -4.77 -4.83
C GLU A 117 8.17 -5.53 -4.22
N ASP A 118 9.19 -5.85 -5.03
CA ASP A 118 10.43 -6.47 -4.57
C ASP A 118 11.15 -5.56 -3.58
N GLU A 119 11.29 -4.27 -3.91
CA GLU A 119 11.90 -3.27 -3.02
C GLU A 119 11.10 -3.13 -1.71
N MET A 120 9.78 -3.04 -1.77
CA MET A 120 8.95 -2.89 -0.55
C MET A 120 9.03 -4.13 0.33
N THR A 121 9.04 -5.32 -0.26
CA THR A 121 9.17 -6.58 0.46
C THR A 121 10.54 -6.70 1.10
N GLU A 122 11.60 -6.38 0.35
CA GLU A 122 12.98 -6.38 0.83
C GLU A 122 13.15 -5.41 2.01
N ARG A 123 12.56 -4.20 1.94
CA ARG A 123 12.57 -3.25 3.05
C ARG A 123 11.88 -3.80 4.30
N ILE A 124 10.76 -4.51 4.15
CA ILE A 124 10.07 -5.12 5.30
C ILE A 124 10.94 -6.21 5.94
N ILE A 125 11.56 -7.08 5.14
CA ILE A 125 12.40 -8.18 5.62
C ILE A 125 13.68 -7.65 6.27
N LYS A 126 14.32 -6.66 5.63
CA LYS A 126 15.60 -6.08 6.08
C LYS A 126 15.44 -5.02 7.16
N SER A 127 14.23 -4.56 7.43
CA SER A 127 13.92 -3.69 8.57
C SER A 127 13.96 -4.49 9.89
N THR A 128 15.07 -5.19 10.15
CA THR A 128 15.44 -5.69 11.47
C THR A 128 16.16 -4.56 12.21
N GLU A 129 15.38 -3.76 12.95
CA GLU A 129 15.76 -2.99 14.15
C GLU A 129 14.77 -1.83 14.35
N HIS A 130 13.77 -2.03 15.21
CA HIS A 130 13.12 -0.98 16.02
C HIS A 130 12.60 -1.59 17.31
#